data_AF-A0A383BW08-F1
#
_entry.id   AF-A0A383BW08-F1
#
_cell.length_a   1.000
_cell.length_b   1.000
_cell.length_c   1.000
_cell.angle_alpha   90.00
_cell.angle_beta   90.00
_cell.angle_gamma   90.00
#
_symmetry.space_group_name_H-M   'P 1'
#
loop_
_entity.id
_entity.type
_entity.pdbx_description
1 polymer ?
#
loop_
_entity_poly.entity_id
_entity_poly.type
_entity_poly.pdbx_seq_one_letter_code
_entity_poly.pdbx_strand_id
1 'polypeptide(L)'
;MKQYKSLPLVFFFLATMVSADTIVYITDQVDIPIRSDKAFGDNIIRSLPSGTELSILQITDDNAWAQIKYDDTVGWIIASYLSKDPPAREELKKLKRTYNANKLLISKFQGEKEELEK
;
A
#
# COMPACT_ATOMS: atom_id res chain seq x y z
N MET A 1 50.41 51.53 31.83
CA MET A 1 50.09 50.67 30.67
C MET A 1 50.26 49.21 31.03
N LYS A 2 49.17 48.48 31.32
CA LYS A 2 49.09 47.01 31.38
C LYS A 2 47.62 46.65 31.14
N GLN A 3 47.30 46.25 29.92
CA GLN A 3 45.95 45.86 29.48
C GLN A 3 45.89 44.33 29.55
N TYR A 4 45.22 43.74 30.54
CA TYR A 4 45.00 42.29 30.63
C TYR A 4 43.53 41.94 30.39
N LYS A 5 43.32 41.33 29.22
CA LYS A 5 42.46 40.18 28.92
C LYS A 5 41.14 40.04 29.71
N SER A 6 40.03 40.15 28.99
CA SER A 6 38.86 39.32 29.23
C SER A 6 38.47 38.66 27.90
N LEU A 7 38.78 37.38 27.85
CA LEU A 7 38.47 36.41 26.81
C LEU A 7 36.95 36.30 26.68
N PRO A 8 36.32 36.47 25.51
CA PRO A 8 34.89 36.18 25.40
C PRO A 8 34.68 34.68 25.67
N LEU A 9 33.90 34.42 26.70
CA LEU A 9 33.43 33.12 27.15
C LEU A 9 32.57 32.49 26.03
N VAL A 10 33.22 31.80 25.09
CA VAL A 10 32.57 30.94 24.10
C VAL A 10 32.15 29.65 24.83
N PHE A 11 31.09 29.74 25.64
CA PHE A 11 30.48 28.57 26.27
C PHE A 11 29.41 27.99 25.34
N PHE A 12 29.90 27.27 24.34
CA PHE A 12 29.42 25.96 23.90
C PHE A 12 27.99 25.56 24.34
N PHE A 13 26.97 26.18 23.74
CA PHE A 13 25.66 25.53 23.57
C PHE A 13 25.48 25.24 22.08
N LEU A 14 26.31 24.33 21.59
CA LEU A 14 26.09 23.70 20.29
C LEU A 14 24.86 22.81 20.47
N ALA A 15 23.67 23.40 20.29
CA ALA A 15 22.43 22.65 20.20
C ALA A 15 22.61 21.67 19.04
N THR A 16 22.79 20.39 19.33
CA THR A 16 22.75 19.35 18.29
C THR A 16 21.31 19.28 17.82
N MET A 17 20.99 20.00 16.74
CA MET A 17 19.77 19.77 15.98
C MET A 17 19.87 18.35 15.41
N VAL A 18 19.22 17.40 16.08
CA VAL A 18 18.89 16.10 15.49
C VAL A 18 17.92 16.38 14.35
N SER A 19 18.36 16.18 13.10
CA SER A 19 17.46 16.05 11.95
C SER A 19 17.14 14.56 11.83
N ALA A 20 15.90 14.18 12.10
CA ALA A 20 15.44 12.82 11.84
C ALA A 20 14.91 12.76 10.40
N ASP A 21 15.75 12.28 9.47
CA ASP A 21 15.32 12.00 8.10
C ASP A 21 14.40 10.78 8.11
N THR A 22 13.09 11.02 8.19
CA THR A 22 12.09 9.94 8.13
C THR A 22 11.77 9.67 6.67
N ILE A 23 12.43 8.66 6.09
CA ILE A 23 12.03 8.13 4.79
C ILE A 23 10.68 7.40 4.98
N VAL A 24 9.64 7.89 4.30
CA VAL A 24 8.31 7.28 4.26
C VAL A 24 8.03 6.73 2.87
N TYR A 25 7.17 5.71 2.78
CA TYR A 25 6.76 5.09 1.52
C TYR A 25 5.27 5.31 1.27
N ILE A 26 4.87 5.30 -0.01
CA ILE A 26 3.47 5.28 -0.40
C ILE A 26 2.90 3.89 -0.09
N THR A 27 1.74 3.85 0.57
CA THR A 27 1.04 2.61 0.90
C THR A 27 0.47 1.94 -0.36
N ASP A 28 0.44 0.61 -0.36
CA ASP A 28 -0.27 -0.18 -1.36
C ASP A 28 -1.77 -0.32 -1.05
N GLN A 29 -2.23 0.18 0.10
CA GLN A 29 -3.63 0.21 0.51
C GLN A 29 -4.19 1.62 0.36
N VAL A 30 -4.94 1.84 -0.71
CA VAL A 30 -5.62 3.12 -0.98
C VAL A 30 -7.12 2.89 -1.06
N ASP A 31 -7.88 3.78 -0.42
CA ASP A 31 -9.33 3.82 -0.57
C ASP A 31 -9.69 4.63 -1.82
N ILE A 32 -10.37 4.00 -2.77
CA ILE A 32 -10.71 4.56 -4.07
C ILE A 32 -12.13 5.12 -4.04
N PRO A 33 -12.34 6.41 -4.35
CA PRO A 33 -13.66 7.03 -4.26
C PRO A 33 -14.58 6.60 -5.41
N ILE A 34 -15.81 6.24 -5.07
CA ILE A 34 -16.97 6.21 -5.97
C ILE A 34 -17.62 7.59 -5.94
N ARG A 35 -17.88 8.15 -7.12
CA ARG A 35 -18.44 9.49 -7.29
C ARG A 35 -19.82 9.46 -7.94
N SER A 36 -20.66 10.45 -7.67
CA SER A 36 -21.96 10.59 -8.34
C SER A 36 -21.85 11.14 -9.77
N ASP A 37 -20.74 11.79 -10.11
CA ASP A 37 -20.48 12.33 -11.44
C ASP A 37 -19.01 12.13 -11.87
N LYS A 38 -18.73 12.24 -13.18
CA LYS A 38 -17.41 12.13 -13.83
C LYS A 38 -16.56 13.39 -13.65
N ALA A 39 -16.54 13.92 -12.44
CA ALA A 39 -15.83 15.14 -12.10
C ALA A 39 -15.19 15.04 -10.72
N PHE A 40 -14.15 15.84 -10.49
CA PHE A 40 -13.63 16.07 -9.15
C PHE A 40 -14.46 17.14 -8.45
N GLY A 41 -14.67 16.98 -7.14
CA GLY A 41 -15.42 17.90 -6.30
C GLY A 41 -16.07 17.17 -5.14
N ASP A 42 -17.09 17.83 -4.55
CA ASP A 42 -17.88 17.33 -3.42
C ASP A 42 -18.96 16.35 -3.90
N ASN A 43 -18.53 15.31 -4.61
CA ASN A 43 -19.41 14.33 -5.24
C ASN A 43 -19.06 12.88 -4.89
N ILE A 44 -18.24 12.67 -3.85
CA ILE A 44 -17.89 11.34 -3.36
C ILE A 44 -19.11 10.75 -2.64
N ILE A 45 -19.58 9.59 -3.11
CA ILE A 45 -20.65 8.82 -2.47
C ILE A 45 -20.06 8.00 -1.32
N ARG A 46 -18.97 7.29 -1.59
CA ARG A 46 -18.20 6.48 -0.64
C ARG A 46 -16.83 6.13 -1.21
N SER A 47 -15.92 5.64 -0.39
CA SER A 47 -14.65 5.08 -0.85
C SER A 47 -14.61 3.56 -0.62
N LEU A 48 -13.90 2.85 -1.50
CA LEU A 48 -13.75 1.41 -1.46
C LEU A 48 -12.28 1.03 -1.25
N PRO A 49 -11.97 0.04 -0.41
CA PRO A 49 -10.60 -0.42 -0.25
C PRO A 49 -10.07 -1.04 -1.54
N SER A 50 -8.77 -0.90 -1.78
CA SER A 50 -8.06 -1.58 -2.87
C SER A 50 -8.36 -3.08 -2.87
N GLY A 51 -8.66 -3.63 -4.05
CA GLY A 51 -9.00 -5.05 -4.22
C GLY A 51 -10.47 -5.41 -4.04
N THR A 52 -11.34 -4.42 -3.82
CA THR A 52 -12.79 -4.62 -3.87
C THR A 52 -13.20 -5.07 -5.28
N GLU A 53 -13.89 -6.20 -5.37
CA GLU A 53 -14.48 -6.68 -6.62
C GLU A 53 -15.73 -5.86 -6.96
N LEU A 54 -15.87 -5.48 -8.23
CA LEU A 54 -16.95 -4.62 -8.70
C LEU A 54 -17.35 -4.97 -10.13
N SER A 55 -18.57 -4.57 -10.52
CA SER A 55 -19.06 -4.72 -11.89
C SER A 55 -18.88 -3.42 -12.65
N ILE A 56 -18.29 -3.48 -13.85
CA ILE A 56 -18.22 -2.34 -14.77
C ILE A 56 -19.49 -2.33 -15.62
N LEU A 57 -20.20 -1.20 -15.63
CA LEU A 57 -21.39 -0.98 -16.46
C LEU A 57 -21.02 -0.34 -17.79
N GLN A 58 -20.14 0.66 -17.77
CA GLN A 58 -19.60 1.31 -18.97
C GLN A 58 -18.27 1.99 -18.68
N ILE A 59 -17.54 2.31 -19.75
CA ILE A 59 -16.33 3.11 -19.73
C ILE A 59 -16.54 4.27 -20.71
N THR A 60 -16.05 5.46 -20.38
CA THR A 60 -16.11 6.62 -21.29
C THR A 60 -15.18 6.43 -22.48
N ASP A 61 -15.47 7.09 -23.61
CA ASP A 61 -14.69 6.93 -24.84
C ASP A 61 -13.21 7.32 -24.68
N ASP A 62 -12.92 8.26 -23.78
CA ASP A 62 -11.57 8.70 -23.41
C ASP A 62 -10.87 7.78 -22.39
N ASN A 63 -11.55 6.73 -21.94
CA ASN A 63 -11.11 5.83 -20.86
C ASN A 63 -10.71 6.55 -19.56
N ALA A 64 -11.21 7.75 -19.31
CA ALA A 64 -10.92 8.47 -18.06
C ALA A 64 -11.78 7.94 -16.90
N TRP A 65 -13.02 7.56 -17.18
CA TRP A 65 -14.01 7.18 -16.18
C TRP A 65 -14.69 5.86 -16.53
N ALA A 66 -15.00 5.10 -15.49
CA ALA A 66 -15.86 3.94 -15.58
C ALA A 66 -17.06 4.12 -14.66
N GLN A 67 -18.25 3.77 -15.16
CA GLN A 67 -19.41 3.62 -14.31
C GLN A 67 -19.42 2.20 -13.78
N ILE A 68 -19.57 2.04 -12.47
CA ILE A 68 -19.51 0.76 -11.78
C ILE A 68 -20.79 0.54 -10.97
N LYS A 69 -21.03 -0.72 -10.63
CA LYS A 69 -21.97 -1.14 -9.60
C LYS A 69 -21.23 -1.89 -8.51
N TYR A 70 -21.46 -1.50 -7.26
CA TYR A 70 -21.00 -2.19 -6.06
C TYR A 70 -22.15 -2.20 -5.04
N ASP A 71 -22.57 -3.37 -4.60
CA ASP A 71 -23.82 -3.58 -3.84
C ASP A 71 -25.01 -2.86 -4.53
N ASP A 72 -25.68 -1.98 -3.79
CA ASP A 72 -26.79 -1.14 -4.27
C ASP A 72 -26.32 0.24 -4.79
N THR A 73 -25.00 0.47 -4.85
CA THR A 73 -24.41 1.75 -5.27
C THR A 73 -24.00 1.70 -6.74
N VAL A 74 -24.48 2.66 -7.53
CA VAL A 74 -24.00 2.94 -8.89
C VAL A 74 -23.31 4.29 -8.90
N GLY A 75 -22.11 4.36 -9.48
CA GLY A 75 -21.34 5.60 -9.53
C GLY A 75 -20.14 5.52 -10.45
N TRP A 76 -19.33 6.56 -10.44
CA TRP A 76 -18.18 6.75 -11.31
C TRP A 76 -16.87 6.60 -10.55
N ILE A 77 -15.92 5.92 -11.18
CA ILE A 77 -14.55 5.73 -10.69
C ILE A 77 -13.58 6.09 -11.82
N ILE A 78 -12.37 6.52 -11.46
CA ILE A 78 -11.32 6.74 -12.46
C ILE A 78 -10.90 5.37 -13.01
N ALA A 79 -10.96 5.21 -14.32
CA ALA A 79 -10.76 3.90 -14.94
C ALA A 79 -9.33 3.34 -14.73
N SER A 80 -8.33 4.22 -14.55
CA SER A 80 -6.95 3.81 -14.29
C SER A 80 -6.73 3.12 -12.94
N TYR A 81 -7.71 3.17 -12.03
CA TYR A 81 -7.68 2.39 -10.79
C TYR A 81 -8.24 0.97 -10.94
N LEU A 82 -8.82 0.65 -12.10
CA LEU A 82 -9.41 -0.65 -12.34
C LEU A 82 -8.40 -1.58 -13.02
N SER A 83 -8.35 -2.81 -12.53
CA SER A 83 -7.57 -3.90 -13.09
C SER A 83 -8.46 -5.11 -13.29
N LYS A 84 -8.19 -5.90 -14.34
CA LYS A 84 -8.80 -7.22 -14.54
C LYS A 84 -8.14 -8.28 -13.67
N ASP A 85 -6.87 -8.07 -13.33
CA ASP A 85 -6.10 -9.00 -12.54
C ASP A 85 -6.32 -8.73 -11.04
N PRO A 86 -6.35 -9.79 -10.20
CA PRO A 86 -6.40 -9.63 -8.77
C PRO A 86 -5.26 -8.76 -8.24
N PRO A 87 -5.45 -8.07 -7.11
CA PRO A 87 -4.37 -7.30 -6.50
C PRO A 87 -3.18 -8.19 -6.14
N ALA A 88 -1.97 -7.73 -6.48
CA ALA A 88 -0.72 -8.45 -6.24
C ALA A 88 -0.55 -8.90 -4.78
N ARG A 89 -1.10 -8.17 -3.81
CA ARG A 89 -1.09 -8.55 -2.39
C ARG A 89 -1.87 -9.84 -2.11
N GLU A 90 -3.04 -10.01 -2.71
CA GLU A 90 -3.84 -11.22 -2.54
C GLU A 90 -3.18 -12.41 -3.25
N GLU A 91 -2.56 -12.18 -4.40
CA GLU A 91 -1.73 -13.20 -5.06
C GLU A 91 -0.54 -13.61 -4.19
N LEU A 92 0.18 -12.65 -3.61
CA LEU A 92 1.30 -12.90 -2.72
C LEU A 92 0.88 -13.71 -1.48
N LYS A 93 -0.29 -13.42 -0.92
CA LYS A 93 -0.86 -14.16 0.21
C LYS A 93 -1.14 -15.62 -0.16
N LYS A 94 -1.74 -15.87 -1.32
CA LYS A 94 -1.96 -17.22 -1.85
C LYS A 94 -0.63 -17.95 -2.06
N LEU A 95 0.34 -17.28 -2.69
CA LEU A 95 1.66 -17.85 -2.96
C LEU A 95 2.40 -18.23 -1.68
N LYS A 96 2.39 -17.36 -0.66
CA LYS A 96 2.99 -17.65 0.65
C LYS A 96 2.37 -18.86 1.34
N ARG A 97 1.04 -19.00 1.25
CA ARG A 97 0.33 -20.17 1.80
C ARG A 97 0.77 -21.46 1.12
N THR A 98 0.78 -21.47 -0.22
CA THR A 98 1.23 -22.62 -1.00
C THR A 98 2.69 -22.96 -0.72
N TYR A 99 3.57 -21.95 -0.67
CA TYR A 99 4.98 -22.14 -0.34
C TYR A 99 5.17 -22.80 1.04
N ASN A 100 4.47 -22.31 2.06
CA ASN A 100 4.56 -22.87 3.41
C ASN A 100 4.03 -24.31 3.48
N ALA A 101 2.92 -24.59 2.80
CA ALA A 101 2.36 -25.94 2.72
C ALA A 101 3.33 -26.91 2.01
N ASN A 102 3.90 -26.50 0.87
CA ASN A 102 4.88 -27.30 0.14
C ASN A 102 6.14 -27.55 0.97
N LYS A 103 6.63 -26.54 1.69
CA LYS A 103 7.78 -26.67 2.59
C LYS A 103 7.52 -27.72 3.67
N LEU A 104 6.33 -27.72 4.27
CA LEU A 104 5.94 -28.71 5.28
C LEU A 104 5.86 -30.12 4.69
N LEU A 105 5.26 -30.28 3.51
CA LEU A 105 5.18 -31.56 2.81
C LEU A 105 6.58 -32.12 2.51
N ILE A 106 7.50 -31.28 2.04
CA ILE A 106 8.89 -31.68 1.79
C ILE A 106 9.55 -32.18 3.08
N SER A 107 9.42 -31.45 4.19
CA SER A 107 9.98 -31.91 5.48
C SER A 107 9.35 -33.22 5.96
N LYS A 108 8.04 -33.41 5.73
CA LYS A 108 7.34 -34.64 6.09
C LYS A 108 7.86 -35.83 5.27
N PHE A 109 7.95 -35.68 3.96
CA PHE A 109 8.46 -36.74 3.09
C PHE A 109 9.93 -37.05 3.33
N GLN A 110 10.74 -36.06 3.72
CA GLN A 110 12.12 -36.30 4.16
C GLN A 110 12.14 -37.17 5.43
N GLY A 111 11.32 -36.86 6.43
CA GLY A 111 11.21 -37.67 7.64
C GLY A 111 10.70 -39.10 7.38
N GLU A 112 9.63 -39.26 6.60
CA GLU A 112 9.10 -40.59 6.24
C GLU A 112 10.14 -41.42 5.46
N LYS A 113 10.90 -40.79 4.56
CA LYS A 113 12.00 -41.44 3.84
C LYS A 113 13.09 -41.92 4.81
N GLU A 114 13.51 -41.08 5.75
CA GLU A 114 14.51 -41.43 6.75
C GLU A 114 14.05 -42.57 7.69
N GLU A 115 12.75 -42.68 7.95
CA GLU A 115 12.17 -43.80 8.71
C GLU A 115 12.17 -45.12 7.90
N LEU A 116 11.90 -45.04 6.60
CA LEU A 116 11.92 -46.21 5.71
C LEU A 116 13.33 -46.73 5.39
N GLU A 117 14.33 -45.87 5.47
CA GLU A 117 15.74 -46.22 5.24
C GLU A 117 16.44 -46.79 6.49
N LYS A 118 15.76 -46.84 7.64
CA LYS A 118 16.22 -47.49 8.88
C LYS A 118 15.79 -48.94 8.96
#